data_AF-A0A7C1UIS9-F1
#
_entry.id   AF-A0A7C1UIS9-F1
#
_cell.length_a   1.000
_cell.length_b   1.000
_cell.length_c   1.000
_cell.angle_alpha   90.00
_cell.angle_beta   90.00
_cell.angle_gamma   90.00
#
_symmetry.space_group_name_H-M   'P 1'
#
loop_
_entity.id
_entity.type
_entity.pdbx_description
1 polymer ?
#
loop_
_entity_poly.entity_id
_entity_poly.type
_entity_poly.pdbx_seq_one_letter_code
_entity_poly.pdbx_strand_id
1 'polypeptide(L)'
;MVTCHLKYCALGVLGLLPTLAIAQTCKPSDASGPIPDIRLIQVAEGLDSPVAITHANDGSGRLFVLEQEGLVRVIKNKTLHPKPFLDIRQRVTHGGTWARMM
;
A
#
# COMPACT_ATOMS: atom_id res chain seq x y z
N MET A 1 15.58 -21.86 22.38
CA MET A 1 16.44 -22.73 23.21
C MET A 1 15.70 -24.03 23.46
N VAL A 2 15.53 -24.83 22.40
CA VAL A 2 14.92 -26.17 22.48
C VAL A 2 16.09 -27.14 22.58
N THR A 3 16.28 -27.72 23.76
CA THR A 3 17.32 -28.71 24.04
C THR A 3 16.99 -30.00 23.30
N CYS A 4 17.57 -30.17 22.11
CA CYS A 4 17.55 -31.41 21.35
C CYS A 4 18.60 -32.36 21.96
N HIS A 5 18.17 -33.23 22.87
CA HIS A 5 19.02 -34.23 23.51
C HIS A 5 19.37 -35.32 22.48
N LEU A 6 20.54 -35.16 21.88
CA LEU A 6 21.19 -36.01 20.89
C LEU A 6 21.56 -37.40 21.43
N LYS A 7 20.58 -38.19 21.87
CA LYS A 7 20.87 -39.41 22.63
C LYS A 7 19.87 -40.55 22.44
N TYR A 8 19.58 -40.91 21.19
CA TYR A 8 19.08 -42.25 20.86
C TYR A 8 19.84 -42.73 19.61
N CYS A 9 20.93 -43.50 19.80
CA CYS A 9 20.93 -44.95 20.03
C CYS A 9 20.20 -45.72 18.93
N ALA A 10 20.87 -45.91 17.79
CA ALA A 10 20.69 -47.11 16.97
C ALA A 10 21.87 -47.25 16.01
N LEU A 11 23.09 -47.35 16.56
CA LEU A 11 24.15 -48.10 15.90
C LEU A 11 23.73 -49.57 15.95
N GLY A 12 23.10 -50.01 14.86
CA GLY A 12 22.65 -51.38 14.65
C GLY A 12 22.73 -51.70 13.16
N VAL A 13 23.96 -51.74 12.63
CA VAL A 13 24.24 -52.21 11.27
C VAL A 13 24.49 -53.71 11.37
N LEU A 14 23.59 -54.53 10.82
CA LEU A 14 23.89 -55.73 10.01
C LEU A 14 22.56 -56.38 9.60
N GLY A 15 22.05 -56.04 8.42
CA GLY A 15 20.84 -56.61 7.84
C GLY A 15 20.78 -56.26 6.36
N LEU A 16 20.82 -57.28 5.52
CA LEU A 16 21.14 -57.22 4.10
C LEU A 16 19.87 -56.93 3.28
N LEU A 17 19.46 -55.67 3.16
CA LEU A 17 18.47 -55.16 2.19
C LEU A 17 18.78 -53.69 1.86
N PRO A 18 18.85 -53.26 0.58
CA PRO A 18 18.97 -51.85 0.24
C PRO A 18 17.58 -51.22 0.37
N THR A 19 17.19 -50.82 1.58
CA THR A 19 15.98 -50.02 1.76
C THR A 19 16.32 -48.59 1.36
N LEU A 20 15.81 -48.12 0.22
CA LEU A 20 15.83 -46.69 -0.12
C LEU A 20 14.99 -45.93 0.92
N ALA A 21 15.64 -45.43 1.96
CA ALA A 21 15.05 -44.46 2.87
C ALA A 21 15.04 -43.09 2.16
N ILE A 22 13.87 -42.70 1.65
CA ILE A 22 13.66 -41.35 1.10
C ILE A 22 13.55 -40.39 2.30
N ALA A 23 14.67 -39.81 2.71
CA ALA A 23 14.69 -38.73 3.69
C ALA A 23 14.21 -37.44 3.01
N GLN A 24 12.90 -37.18 3.04
CA GLN A 24 12.36 -35.88 2.64
C GLN A 24 12.65 -34.88 3.76
N THR A 25 13.69 -34.07 3.57
CA THR A 25 13.85 -32.85 4.34
C THR A 25 12.77 -31.88 3.88
N CYS A 26 11.78 -31.59 4.75
CA CYS A 26 10.94 -30.42 4.57
C CYS A 26 11.85 -29.19 4.61
N LYS A 27 12.20 -28.68 3.43
CA LYS A 27 12.90 -27.42 3.27
C LYS A 27 11.91 -26.33 3.69
N PRO A 28 12.21 -25.48 4.69
CA PRO A 28 11.36 -24.33 4.98
C PRO A 28 11.32 -23.48 3.71
N SER A 29 10.15 -23.41 3.09
CA SER A 29 9.91 -22.54 1.95
C SER A 29 9.60 -21.17 2.51
N ASP A 30 10.63 -20.37 2.74
CA ASP A 30 10.48 -18.94 2.94
C ASP A 30 10.00 -18.33 1.62
N ALA A 31 8.69 -18.30 1.42
CA ALA A 31 8.04 -17.60 0.31
C ALA A 31 8.06 -16.08 0.57
N SER A 32 9.25 -15.52 0.74
CA SER A 32 9.46 -14.08 0.71
C SER A 32 9.89 -13.71 -0.71
N GLY A 33 8.93 -13.29 -1.53
CA GLY A 33 9.22 -12.69 -2.83
C GLY A 33 9.95 -11.35 -2.65
N PRO A 34 10.68 -10.87 -3.67
CA PRO A 34 11.30 -9.55 -3.62
C PRO A 34 10.23 -8.48 -3.35
N ILE A 35 10.44 -7.63 -2.34
CA ILE A 35 9.59 -6.46 -2.10
C ILE A 35 9.87 -5.47 -3.25
N PRO A 36 8.86 -4.98 -3.97
CA PRO A 36 9.07 -4.02 -5.05
C PRO A 36 9.61 -2.69 -4.51
N ASP A 37 10.46 -2.05 -5.29
CA ASP A 37 10.92 -0.69 -5.01
C ASP A 37 9.79 0.32 -5.29
N ILE A 38 9.46 1.15 -4.30
CA ILE A 38 8.36 2.10 -4.37
C ILE A 38 8.93 3.51 -4.41
N ARG A 39 8.54 4.24 -5.45
CA ARG A 39 8.93 5.63 -5.67
C ARG A 39 7.73 6.55 -5.58
N LEU A 40 7.89 7.68 -4.89
CA LEU A 40 6.94 8.78 -4.97
C LEU A 40 7.24 9.65 -6.21
N ILE A 41 6.19 9.99 -6.95
CA ILE A 41 6.24 10.90 -8.09
C ILE A 41 5.24 12.02 -7.80
N GLN A 42 5.71 13.26 -7.87
CA GLN A 42 4.84 14.41 -7.74
C GLN A 42 3.94 14.52 -8.97
N VAL A 43 2.63 14.59 -8.74
CA VAL A 43 1.62 14.65 -9.82
C VAL A 43 1.06 16.07 -10.00
N ALA A 44 0.98 16.84 -8.93
CA ALA A 44 0.54 18.24 -8.93
C ALA A 44 1.02 18.95 -7.65
N GLU A 45 0.94 20.28 -7.65
CA GLU A 45 1.22 21.18 -6.53
C GLU A 45 0.20 22.33 -6.51
N GLY A 46 0.19 23.14 -5.44
CA GLY A 46 -0.75 24.26 -5.32
C GLY A 46 -2.18 23.86 -4.97
N LEU A 47 -2.34 22.69 -4.36
CA LEU A 47 -3.59 22.24 -3.74
C LEU A 47 -3.62 22.71 -2.28
N ASP A 48 -4.79 23.12 -1.80
CA ASP A 48 -5.00 23.52 -0.41
C ASP A 48 -5.90 22.51 0.32
N SER A 49 -5.39 21.92 1.40
CA SER A 49 -6.12 20.98 2.27
C SER A 49 -6.93 19.92 1.50
N PRO A 50 -6.30 19.09 0.64
CA PRO A 50 -7.01 18.09 -0.16
C PRO A 50 -7.57 16.96 0.73
N VAL A 51 -8.86 16.64 0.56
CA VAL A 51 -9.58 15.63 1.36
C VAL A 51 -9.91 14.36 0.59
N ALA A 52 -10.00 14.44 -0.74
CA ALA A 52 -10.26 13.28 -1.58
C ALA A 52 -9.73 13.49 -3.00
N ILE A 53 -9.46 12.38 -3.70
CA ILE A 53 -9.14 12.35 -5.12
C ILE A 53 -9.94 11.25 -5.81
N THR A 54 -10.48 11.56 -6.99
CA THR A 54 -11.23 10.59 -7.80
C THR A 54 -11.06 10.86 -9.30
N HIS A 55 -11.65 10.02 -10.14
CA HIS A 55 -11.70 10.16 -11.59
C HIS A 55 -13.16 10.04 -12.06
N ALA A 56 -13.47 10.57 -13.24
CA ALA A 56 -14.84 10.55 -13.77
C ALA A 56 -15.24 9.23 -14.45
N ASN A 57 -14.31 8.27 -14.62
CA ASN A 57 -14.50 7.04 -15.38
C ASN A 57 -15.06 7.29 -16.81
N ASP A 58 -14.67 8.40 -17.43
CA ASP A 58 -15.17 8.90 -18.72
C ASP A 58 -14.12 8.84 -19.85
N GLY A 59 -12.97 8.21 -19.61
CA GLY A 59 -11.85 8.15 -20.56
C GLY A 59 -11.09 9.47 -20.74
N SER A 60 -11.47 10.55 -20.04
CA SER A 60 -10.84 11.88 -20.22
C SER A 60 -9.45 12.02 -19.58
N GLY A 61 -9.07 11.08 -18.72
CA GLY A 61 -7.81 11.12 -17.96
C GLY A 61 -7.75 12.24 -16.93
N ARG A 62 -8.90 12.81 -16.54
CA ARG A 62 -8.98 13.86 -15.52
C ARG A 62 -9.06 13.26 -14.12
N LEU A 63 -8.25 13.81 -13.22
CA LEU A 63 -8.37 13.60 -11.78
C LEU A 63 -9.08 14.80 -11.17
N PHE A 64 -10.02 14.52 -10.27
CA PHE A 64 -10.76 15.51 -9.51
C PHE A 64 -10.29 15.45 -8.07
N VAL A 65 -9.76 16.57 -7.58
CA VAL A 65 -9.31 16.72 -6.19
C VAL A 65 -10.31 17.58 -5.45
N LEU A 66 -10.80 17.10 -4.31
CA LEU A 66 -11.67 17.85 -3.42
C LEU A 66 -10.80 18.54 -2.37
N GLU A 67 -10.92 19.86 -2.27
CA GLU A 67 -10.27 20.68 -1.24
C GLU A 67 -11.27 20.97 -0.12
N GLN A 68 -10.80 20.96 1.13
CA GLN A 68 -11.66 21.09 2.32
C GLN A 68 -12.51 22.36 2.32
N GLU A 69 -12.03 23.44 1.70
CA GLU A 69 -12.78 24.70 1.60
C GLU A 69 -14.05 24.60 0.74
N GLY A 70 -14.22 23.53 -0.04
CA GLY A 70 -15.35 23.37 -0.96
C GLY A 70 -15.02 23.67 -2.42
N LEU A 71 -13.77 23.44 -2.82
CA LEU A 71 -13.34 23.49 -4.21
C LEU A 71 -13.17 22.07 -4.78
N VAL A 72 -13.56 21.90 -6.04
CA VAL A 72 -13.20 20.73 -6.83
C VAL A 72 -12.21 21.17 -7.91
N ARG A 73 -10.96 20.75 -7.78
CA ARG A 73 -9.87 21.05 -8.70
C ARG A 73 -9.68 19.92 -9.71
N VAL A 74 -9.15 20.24 -10.89
CA VAL A 74 -8.91 19.25 -11.94
C VAL A 74 -7.44 19.18 -12.27
N ILE A 75 -6.89 17.97 -12.25
CA ILE A 75 -5.57 17.67 -12.78
C ILE A 75 -5.78 16.91 -14.10
N LYS A 76 -5.12 17.35 -15.15
CA LYS A 76 -5.07 16.68 -16.45
C LYS A 76 -3.65 16.77 -16.99
N ASN A 77 -3.13 15.68 -17.55
CA ASN A 77 -1.75 15.65 -18.08
C ASN A 77 -0.71 16.12 -17.04
N LYS A 78 -0.85 15.70 -15.77
CA LYS A 78 0.01 16.10 -14.63
C LYS A 78 0.06 17.61 -14.38
N THR A 79 -0.93 18.35 -14.87
CA THR A 79 -1.03 19.81 -14.71
C THR A 79 -2.31 20.13 -13.96
N LEU A 80 -2.20 20.93 -12.90
CA LEU A 80 -3.34 21.46 -12.19
C LEU A 80 -3.97 22.60 -13.00
N HIS A 81 -5.26 22.48 -13.32
CA HIS A 81 -5.96 23.54 -14.02
C HIS A 81 -6.20 24.75 -13.09
N PRO A 82 -5.97 25.99 -13.57
CA PRO A 82 -6.11 27.19 -12.76
C PRO A 82 -7.57 27.48 -12.38
N LYS A 83 -8.52 27.15 -13.27
CA LYS A 83 -9.95 27.27 -13.00
C LYS A 83 -10.44 25.99 -12.31
N PRO A 84 -11.10 26.09 -11.12
CA PRO A 84 -11.74 24.93 -10.51
C PRO A 84 -12.90 24.44 -11.37
N PHE A 85 -13.20 23.14 -11.27
CA PHE A 85 -14.39 22.56 -11.90
C PHE A 85 -15.67 22.97 -11.18
N LEU A 86 -15.61 23.00 -9.85
CA LEU A 86 -16.73 23.42 -9.01
C LEU A 86 -16.19 24.27 -7.84
N ASP A 87 -16.88 25.37 -7.56
CA ASP A 87 -16.65 26.21 -6.39
C ASP A 87 -17.97 26.33 -5.61
N ILE A 88 -18.01 25.71 -4.44
CA ILE A 88 -19.14 25.76 -3.51
C ILE A 88 -18.69 26.26 -2.14
N ARG A 89 -17.60 27.03 -2.06
CA ARG A 89 -17.07 27.57 -0.79
C ARG A 89 -18.13 28.32 0.02
N GLN A 90 -19.04 29.02 -0.65
CA GLN A 90 -20.18 29.73 -0.04
C GLN A 90 -21.22 28.81 0.63
N ARG A 91 -21.12 27.49 0.44
CA ARG A 91 -22.05 26.46 0.96
C ARG A 91 -21.35 25.44 1.85
N VAL A 92 -20.04 25.59 2.08
CA VAL A 92 -19.23 24.66 2.86
C VAL A 92 -18.77 25.38 4.11
N THR A 93 -19.20 24.88 5.26
CA THR A 93 -18.62 25.26 6.54
C THR A 93 -17.51 24.28 6.85
N HIS A 94 -16.28 24.78 7.00
CA HIS A 94 -15.10 24.00 7.36
C HIS A 94 -14.36 24.67 8.53
N GLY A 95 -13.48 23.92 9.20
CA GLY A 95 -12.79 24.37 10.41
C GLY A 95 -13.21 23.53 11.62
N GLY A 96 -12.23 23.05 12.38
CA GLY A 96 -12.48 22.34 13.63
C GLY A 96 -13.17 23.25 14.64
N THR A 97 -13.76 22.67 15.69
CA THR A 97 -14.52 23.38 16.73
C THR A 97 -13.75 24.51 17.43
N TRP A 98 -12.42 24.52 17.31
CA TRP A 98 -11.52 25.56 17.82
C TRP A 98 -11.38 26.79 16.90
N ALA A 99 -11.66 26.68 15.61
CA ALA A 99 -11.52 27.79 14.65
C ALA A 99 -12.61 28.86 14.80
N ARG A 100 -13.67 28.60 15.58
CA ARG A 100 -14.80 29.53 15.81
C ARG A 100 -14.70 30.31 17.14
N MET A 101 -13.58 30.19 17.84
CA MET A 101 -13.31 30.89 19.11
C MET A 101 -12.35 32.09 18.98
N MET A 102 -11.94 32.45 17.76
CA MET A 102 -11.17 33.67 17.47
C MET A 102 -12.00 34.59 16.58
#